data_AF-A0A847F109-F1
#
_entry.id   AF-A0A847F109-F1
#
_cell.length_a   1.000
_cell.length_b   1.000
_cell.length_c   1.000
_cell.angle_alpha   90.00
_cell.angle_beta   90.00
_cell.angle_gamma   90.00
#
_symmetry.space_group_name_H-M   'P 1'
#
loop_
_entity.id
_entity.type
_entity.pdbx_description
1 polymer ?
#
loop_
_entity_poly.entity_id
_entity_poly.type
_entity_poly.pdbx_seq_one_letter_code
_entity_poly.pdbx_strand_id
1 'polypeptide(L)'
;MSFREAMRGVRPLGQAEPKRKKKKGAAVPRVRIEPEKRRDPDAEAMAQLDALVEPDYRYRFEKDGSSIRALRVGAHLSHLSALAEAFVPEASLDLHGLRGDDAERAILQFVRAKHQEGKRQLLIIHGRGK
;
A
#
# COMPACT_ATOMS: atom_id res chain seq x y z
N MET A 1 44.59 -40.27 10.26
CA MET A 1 45.16 -39.56 11.43
C MET A 1 44.05 -38.74 12.05
N SER A 2 43.85 -38.87 13.36
CA SER A 2 42.74 -38.23 14.08
C SER A 2 43.10 -36.78 14.45
N PHE A 3 42.12 -35.87 14.40
CA PHE A 3 42.28 -34.47 14.84
C PHE A 3 42.86 -34.35 16.25
N ARG A 4 42.55 -35.30 17.13
CA ARG A 4 43.10 -35.36 18.49
C ARG A 4 44.60 -35.67 18.53
N GLU A 5 45.11 -36.43 17.57
CA GLU A 5 46.54 -36.71 17.45
C GLU A 5 47.29 -35.46 16.96
N ALA A 6 46.69 -34.70 16.03
CA ALA A 6 47.26 -33.45 15.52
C ALA A 6 47.34 -32.34 16.59
N MET A 7 46.45 -32.35 17.59
CA MET A 7 46.39 -31.35 18.66
C MET A 7 47.12 -31.78 19.95
N ARG A 8 47.82 -32.93 19.93
CA ARG A 8 48.55 -33.47 21.09
C ARG A 8 49.84 -32.69 21.33
N GLY A 9 49.72 -31.54 22.01
CA GLY A 9 50.86 -30.68 22.36
C GLY A 9 50.52 -29.19 22.45
N VAL A 10 49.30 -28.80 22.10
CA VAL A 10 48.86 -27.41 22.18
C VAL A 10 48.41 -27.07 23.60
N ARG A 11 49.08 -26.09 24.22
CA ARG A 11 48.75 -25.57 25.55
C ARG A 11 47.73 -24.43 25.39
N PRO A 12 46.47 -24.59 25.85
CA PRO A 12 45.45 -23.56 25.65
C PRO A 12 45.77 -22.31 26.48
N LEU A 13 45.81 -21.16 25.81
CA LEU A 13 46.01 -19.85 26.44
C LEU A 13 44.67 -19.34 27.00
N GLY A 14 44.62 -19.09 28.31
CA GLY A 14 43.57 -18.28 28.94
C GLY A 14 42.31 -19.02 29.38
N GLN A 15 42.45 -20.06 30.22
CA GLN A 15 41.30 -20.50 31.03
C GLN A 15 40.94 -19.37 32.01
N ALA A 16 39.88 -18.63 31.69
CA ALA A 16 39.31 -17.65 32.59
C ALA A 16 38.69 -18.36 33.82
N GLU A 17 39.11 -17.95 35.00
CA GLU A 17 38.58 -18.43 36.28
C GLU A 17 37.05 -18.29 36.36
N PRO A 18 36.33 -19.20 37.07
CA PRO A 18 34.89 -19.10 37.22
C PRO A 18 34.52 -17.84 38.03
N LYS A 19 33.83 -16.90 37.37
CA LYS A 19 33.37 -15.63 37.97
C LYS A 19 32.49 -15.87 39.19
N ARG A 20 32.90 -15.34 40.34
CA ARG A 20 32.10 -15.22 41.58
C ARG A 20 30.81 -14.44 41.29
N LYS A 21 29.64 -15.01 41.62
CA LYS A 21 28.32 -14.35 41.54
C LYS A 21 28.27 -13.15 42.51
N LYS A 22 28.25 -11.92 41.99
CA LYS A 22 27.95 -10.72 42.79
C LYS A 22 26.43 -10.50 42.88
N LYS A 23 25.98 -10.14 44.09
CA LYS A 23 24.58 -9.95 44.51
C LYS A 23 23.85 -8.87 43.69
N LYS A 24 22.56 -9.10 43.43
CA LYS A 24 21.65 -8.21 42.70
C LYS A 24 21.48 -6.88 43.45
N GLY A 25 22.08 -5.81 42.93
CA GLY A 25 21.74 -4.43 43.28
C GLY A 25 20.48 -3.99 42.52
N ALA A 26 19.68 -3.14 43.16
CA ALA A 26 18.34 -2.72 42.72
C ALA A 26 18.30 -2.22 41.26
N ALA A 27 17.22 -2.61 40.56
CA ALA A 27 16.99 -2.27 39.17
C ALA A 27 16.62 -0.78 39.04
N VAL A 28 17.48 -0.01 38.38
CA VAL A 28 17.14 1.31 37.85
C VAL A 28 16.24 1.11 36.63
N PRO A 29 15.10 1.82 36.47
CA PRO A 29 14.25 1.64 35.30
C PRO A 29 15.02 2.10 34.06
N ARG A 30 15.34 1.16 33.18
CA ARG A 30 15.86 1.50 31.85
C ARG A 30 14.68 2.07 31.06
N VAL A 31 14.68 3.38 30.86
CA VAL A 31 13.80 4.01 29.86
C VAL A 31 14.14 3.36 28.52
N ARG A 32 13.20 2.58 28.01
CA ARG A 32 13.31 1.94 26.70
C ARG A 32 13.03 3.04 25.69
N ILE A 33 14.08 3.68 25.20
CA ILE A 33 13.97 4.61 24.08
C ILE A 33 13.59 3.74 22.88
N GLU A 34 12.34 3.86 22.42
CA GLU A 34 11.93 3.26 21.15
C GLU A 34 12.82 3.84 20.06
N PRO A 35 13.41 3.01 19.18
CA PRO A 35 14.21 3.54 18.09
C PRO A 35 13.27 4.41 17.24
N GLU A 36 13.59 5.70 17.12
CA GLU A 36 12.92 6.58 16.17
C GLU A 36 12.93 5.87 14.82
N LYS A 37 11.74 5.66 14.26
CA LYS A 37 11.56 5.13 12.91
C LYS A 37 12.50 5.90 11.99
N ARG A 38 13.59 5.25 11.56
CA ARG A 38 14.45 5.79 10.51
C ARG A 38 13.54 6.08 9.34
N ARG A 39 13.35 7.37 9.02
CA ARG A 39 12.69 7.76 7.78
C ARG A 39 13.55 7.19 6.67
N ASP A 40 12.96 6.30 5.90
CA ASP A 40 13.62 5.69 4.77
C ASP A 40 13.74 6.79 3.69
N PRO A 41 14.94 7.30 3.40
CA PRO A 41 15.12 8.36 2.40
C PRO A 41 14.61 7.92 1.03
N ASP A 42 14.60 6.61 0.76
CA ASP A 42 14.08 6.05 -0.47
C ASP A 42 12.56 6.17 -0.53
N ALA A 43 11.85 6.12 0.61
CA ALA A 43 10.40 6.31 0.63
C ALA A 43 10.00 7.76 0.31
N GLU A 44 10.76 8.74 0.80
CA GLU A 44 10.54 10.16 0.47
C GLU A 44 10.86 10.43 -1.01
N ALA A 45 11.94 9.85 -1.54
CA ALA A 45 12.29 9.94 -2.96
C ALA A 45 11.25 9.27 -3.87
N MET A 46 10.75 8.09 -3.51
CA MET A 46 9.70 7.40 -4.26
C MET A 46 8.39 8.19 -4.25
N ALA A 47 8.01 8.80 -3.12
CA ALA A 47 6.84 9.67 -3.05
C ALA A 47 6.97 10.91 -3.95
N GLN A 48 8.18 11.50 -4.06
CA GLN A 48 8.45 12.61 -4.97
C GLN A 48 8.37 12.18 -6.45
N LEU A 49 8.85 10.98 -6.77
CA LEU A 49 8.74 10.42 -8.11
C LEU A 49 7.29 10.09 -8.48
N ASP A 50 6.51 9.52 -7.56
CA ASP A 50 5.08 9.26 -7.75
C ASP A 50 4.32 10.57 -8.00
N ALA A 51 4.65 11.65 -7.26
CA ALA A 51 4.05 12.96 -7.48
C ALA A 51 4.41 13.60 -8.84
N LEU A 52 5.58 13.25 -9.41
CA LEU A 52 5.99 13.70 -10.75
C LEU A 52 5.35 12.86 -11.87
N VAL A 53 5.00 11.61 -11.58
CA VAL A 53 4.36 10.68 -12.52
C VAL A 53 2.85 10.77 -12.44
N GLU A 54 2.28 11.31 -11.35
CA GLU A 54 0.86 11.60 -11.21
C GLU A 54 0.41 12.48 -12.39
N PRO A 55 -0.30 11.90 -13.36
CA PRO A 55 -0.77 12.71 -14.46
C PRO A 55 -1.85 13.64 -13.90
N ASP A 56 -1.78 14.91 -14.27
CA ASP A 56 -2.78 15.93 -13.93
C ASP A 56 -4.13 15.54 -14.55
N TYR A 57 -4.85 14.65 -13.87
CA TYR A 57 -6.16 14.17 -14.27
C TYR A 57 -7.19 15.25 -13.93
N ARG A 58 -7.32 16.23 -14.83
CA ARG A 58 -8.42 17.21 -14.75
C ARG A 58 -9.69 16.63 -15.34
N TYR A 59 -10.81 16.89 -14.68
CA TYR A 59 -12.14 16.51 -15.13
C TYR A 59 -13.03 17.74 -15.24
N ARG A 60 -13.86 17.77 -16.28
CA ARG A 60 -14.98 18.71 -16.40
C ARG A 60 -16.23 18.02 -15.85
N PHE A 61 -16.86 18.64 -14.87
CA PHE A 61 -18.10 18.14 -14.26
C PHE A 61 -19.31 18.92 -14.77
N GLU A 62 -20.39 18.20 -15.06
CA GLU A 62 -21.70 18.75 -15.34
C GLU A 62 -22.70 18.11 -14.37
N LYS A 63 -23.39 18.93 -13.58
CA LYS A 63 -24.43 18.48 -12.67
C LYS A 63 -25.78 18.90 -13.24
N ASP A 64 -26.64 17.91 -13.48
CA ASP A 64 -28.02 18.13 -13.90
C ASP A 64 -28.94 17.51 -12.86
N GLY A 65 -29.38 18.33 -11.89
CA GLY A 65 -30.35 18.02 -10.83
C GLY A 65 -30.10 16.70 -10.07
N SER A 66 -30.46 15.59 -10.72
CA SER A 66 -30.37 14.20 -10.24
C SER A 66 -29.10 13.44 -10.64
N SER A 67 -28.30 13.96 -11.57
CA SER A 67 -27.13 13.27 -12.13
C SER A 67 -25.88 14.14 -12.16
N ILE A 68 -24.72 13.48 -12.08
CA ILE A 68 -23.41 14.11 -12.25
C ILE A 68 -22.72 13.37 -13.39
N ARG A 69 -22.24 14.13 -14.37
CA ARG A 69 -21.44 13.64 -15.48
C ARG A 69 -20.06 14.24 -15.39
N ALA A 70 -19.04 13.45 -15.72
CA ALA A 70 -17.65 13.91 -15.69
C ALA A 70 -16.92 13.41 -16.94
N LEU A 71 -16.12 14.28 -17.55
CA LEU A 71 -15.25 13.95 -18.67
C LEU A 71 -13.83 14.43 -18.40
N ARG A 72 -12.84 13.57 -18.63
CA ARG A 72 -11.42 13.95 -18.54
C ARG A 72 -11.12 15.05 -19.55
N VAL A 73 -10.39 16.09 -19.15
CA VAL A 73 -9.93 17.15 -20.05
C VAL A 73 -9.09 16.53 -21.17
N GLY A 74 -9.44 16.87 -22.42
CA GLY A 74 -8.82 16.30 -23.62
C GLY A 74 -9.46 15.00 -24.13
N ALA A 75 -10.39 14.38 -23.39
CA ALA A 75 -11.20 13.29 -23.92
C ALA A 75 -12.30 13.80 -24.85
N HIS A 76 -12.68 12.99 -25.83
CA HIS A 76 -13.69 13.37 -26.82
C HIS A 76 -15.11 13.31 -26.21
N LEU A 77 -15.95 14.30 -26.53
CA LEU A 77 -17.29 14.45 -25.96
C LEU A 77 -18.22 13.26 -26.30
N SER A 78 -17.95 12.57 -27.42
CA SER A 78 -18.69 11.37 -27.83
C SER A 78 -18.68 10.26 -26.77
N HIS A 79 -17.68 10.20 -25.89
CA HIS A 79 -17.67 9.22 -24.79
C HIS A 79 -18.82 9.46 -23.80
N LEU A 80 -19.18 10.72 -23.52
CA LEU A 80 -20.33 11.04 -22.68
C LEU A 80 -21.65 10.71 -23.40
N SER A 81 -21.78 11.07 -24.69
CA SER A 81 -22.96 10.75 -25.48
C SER A 81 -23.19 9.24 -25.57
N ALA A 82 -22.14 8.45 -25.80
CA ALA A 82 -22.22 6.99 -25.85
C ALA A 82 -22.69 6.39 -24.52
N LEU A 83 -22.21 6.91 -23.38
CA LEU A 83 -22.68 6.51 -22.05
C LEU A 83 -24.12 6.96 -21.76
N ALA A 84 -24.62 8.02 -22.39
CA ALA A 84 -25.99 8.49 -22.20
C ALA A 84 -27.01 7.70 -23.05
N GLU A 85 -26.65 7.37 -24.30
CA GLU A 85 -27.57 6.80 -25.28
C GLU A 85 -27.55 5.26 -25.32
N ALA A 86 -26.40 4.64 -25.09
CA ALA A 86 -26.19 3.20 -25.32
C ALA A 86 -25.31 2.55 -24.24
N PHE A 87 -25.61 2.84 -22.97
CA PHE A 87 -24.93 2.20 -21.86
C PHE A 87 -25.40 0.76 -21.65
N VAL A 88 -24.48 -0.19 -21.83
CA VAL A 88 -24.66 -1.60 -21.50
C VAL A 88 -23.45 -2.02 -20.64
N PRO A 89 -23.62 -2.21 -19.32
CA PRO A 89 -22.50 -2.52 -18.45
C PRO A 89 -21.95 -3.92 -18.79
N GLU A 90 -20.66 -3.98 -19.07
CA GLU A 90 -19.96 -5.24 -19.36
C GLU A 90 -19.49 -5.95 -18.08
N ALA A 91 -19.42 -5.20 -16.97
CA ALA A 91 -19.16 -5.69 -15.64
C ALA A 91 -19.73 -4.70 -14.60
N SER A 92 -20.10 -5.21 -13.43
CA SER A 92 -20.60 -4.41 -12.32
C SER A 92 -19.85 -4.70 -11.01
N LEU A 93 -19.78 -3.67 -10.16
CA LEU A 93 -19.28 -3.76 -8.80
C LEU A 93 -20.33 -3.19 -7.85
N ASP A 94 -20.74 -3.99 -6.87
CA ASP A 94 -21.60 -3.56 -5.78
C ASP A 94 -20.75 -3.19 -4.56
N LEU A 95 -20.91 -1.96 -4.08
CA LEU A 95 -20.21 -1.39 -2.93
C LEU A 95 -21.13 -1.19 -1.72
N HIS A 96 -22.40 -1.63 -1.78
CA HIS A 96 -23.32 -1.48 -0.66
C HIS A 96 -22.73 -2.12 0.60
N GLY A 97 -22.73 -1.35 1.70
CA GLY A 97 -22.24 -1.81 2.99
C GLY A 97 -20.72 -1.77 3.17
N LEU A 98 -19.94 -1.42 2.14
CA LEU A 98 -18.51 -1.18 2.30
C LEU A 98 -18.25 0.18 2.95
N ARG A 99 -17.21 0.24 3.78
CA ARG A 99 -16.67 1.49 4.33
C ARG A 99 -15.81 2.19 3.27
N GLY A 100 -15.59 3.50 3.44
CA GLY A 100 -14.85 4.33 2.46
C GLY A 100 -13.56 3.69 1.97
N ASP A 101 -12.66 3.32 2.89
CA ASP A 101 -11.36 2.72 2.54
C ASP A 101 -11.50 1.36 1.84
N ASP A 102 -12.50 0.54 2.22
CA ASP A 102 -12.77 -0.75 1.58
C ASP A 102 -13.36 -0.56 0.18
N ALA A 103 -14.25 0.42 0.02
CA ALA A 103 -14.85 0.77 -1.26
C ALA A 103 -13.81 1.31 -2.24
N GLU A 104 -12.91 2.19 -1.79
CA GLU A 104 -11.81 2.71 -2.60
C GLU A 104 -10.91 1.58 -3.12
N ARG A 105 -10.48 0.68 -2.23
CA ARG A 105 -9.68 -0.49 -2.61
C ARG A 105 -10.41 -1.37 -3.62
N ALA A 106 -11.70 -1.64 -3.39
CA ALA A 106 -12.52 -2.44 -4.28
C ALA A 106 -12.66 -1.81 -5.67
N ILE A 107 -12.91 -0.50 -5.75
CA ILE A 107 -13.00 0.24 -7.02
C ILE A 107 -11.68 0.15 -7.78
N LEU A 108 -10.55 0.45 -7.12
CA LEU A 108 -9.23 0.44 -7.76
C LEU A 108 -8.88 -0.95 -8.32
N GLN A 109 -9.12 -2.00 -7.54
CA GLN A 109 -8.88 -3.37 -7.98
C GLN A 109 -9.79 -3.75 -9.16
N PHE A 110 -11.08 -3.46 -9.06
CA PHE A 110 -12.07 -3.79 -10.06
C PHE A 110 -11.80 -3.08 -11.40
N VAL A 111 -11.59 -1.76 -11.38
CA VAL A 111 -11.34 -0.99 -12.62
C VAL A 111 -10.06 -1.46 -13.30
N ARG A 112 -8.98 -1.71 -12.55
CA ARG A 112 -7.73 -2.22 -13.10
C ARG A 112 -7.91 -3.59 -13.76
N ALA A 113 -8.56 -4.53 -13.06
CA ALA A 113 -8.81 -5.86 -13.59
C ALA A 113 -9.66 -5.82 -14.85
N LYS A 114 -10.76 -5.06 -14.84
CA LYS A 114 -11.67 -4.98 -15.99
C LYS A 114 -11.08 -4.23 -17.17
N HIS A 115 -10.25 -3.22 -16.93
CA HIS A 115 -9.48 -2.58 -17.98
C HIS A 115 -8.50 -3.56 -18.66
N GLN A 116 -7.82 -4.41 -17.89
CA GLN A 116 -6.92 -5.45 -18.43
C GLN A 116 -7.69 -6.51 -19.25
N GLU A 117 -8.94 -6.79 -18.87
CA GLU A 117 -9.86 -7.64 -19.64
C GLU A 117 -10.44 -6.95 -20.90
N GLY A 118 -10.08 -5.69 -21.17
CA GLY A 118 -10.54 -4.93 -22.32
C GLY A 118 -11.94 -4.32 -22.18
N LYS A 119 -12.54 -4.38 -20.98
CA LYS A 119 -13.87 -3.82 -20.69
C LYS A 119 -13.80 -2.29 -20.69
N ARG A 120 -14.78 -1.65 -21.32
CA ARG A 120 -14.87 -0.20 -21.53
C ARG A 120 -16.04 0.43 -20.78
N GLN A 121 -17.13 -0.33 -20.57
CA GLN A 121 -18.31 0.15 -19.86
C GLN A 121 -18.50 -0.62 -18.56
N LEU A 122 -18.34 0.08 -17.43
CA LEU A 122 -18.43 -0.47 -16.08
C LEU A 122 -19.56 0.19 -15.30
N LEU A 123 -20.23 -0.57 -14.44
CA LEU A 123 -21.23 -0.07 -13.51
C LEU A 123 -20.72 -0.19 -12.07
N ILE A 124 -20.71 0.92 -11.33
CA ILE A 124 -20.39 0.93 -9.90
C ILE A 124 -21.65 1.30 -9.13
N ILE A 125 -22.07 0.44 -8.21
CA ILE A 125 -23.29 0.61 -7.42
C ILE A 125 -22.88 0.94 -5.99
N HIS A 126 -22.91 2.21 -5.61
CA HIS A 126 -22.48 2.69 -4.28
C HIS A 126 -23.63 3.01 -3.32
N GLY A 127 -24.89 2.89 -3.78
CA GLY A 127 -26.10 3.26 -3.02
C GLY A 127 -26.36 4.77 -2.94
N ARG A 128 -27.49 5.18 -2.38
CA ARG A 128 -27.94 6.59 -2.36
C ARG A 128 -27.26 7.48 -1.32
N GLY A 129 -26.34 6.93 -0.52
CA GLY A 129 -25.83 7.59 0.68
C GLY A 129 -26.89 7.65 1.80
N LYS A 130 -26.44 7.98 3.02
CA LYS A 130 -27.29 8.55 4.06
C LYS A 130 -26.97 10.03 4.19
#